data_AF-A0A9E4CZY8-F1
#
_entry.id   AF-A0A9E4CZY8-F1
#
_cell.length_a   1.000
_cell.length_b   1.000
_cell.length_c   1.000
_cell.angle_alpha   90.00
_cell.angle_beta   90.00
_cell.angle_gamma   90.00
#
_symmetry.space_group_name_H-M   'P 1'
#
loop_
_entity.id
_entity.type
_entity.pdbx_description
1 polymer ?
#
loop_
_entity_poly.entity_id
_entity_poly.type
_entity_poly.pdbx_seq_one_letter_code
_entity_poly.pdbx_strand_id
1 'polypeptide(L)'
;MTSIQPNNHAVALDRGAFDVDWAEIVRLGAITALGLVFIALAGMPVGLDSRLLVDPVLSLGYLSLLWVPVIMGWLVAREVVLEGMAASSKGARDIVAGAGVGAIGGAGLTLLGLLVNNFNLRDPLVNWSPQLFDLLAFGGGSGTLFVWIVIGAALGALGGAMHVVPTKVRKAFIAAVVTTVLVAVFESFIVDVIDALDVLYEPERGLKWPTAVGLAVIAAAASYLGGGRKLGDVRRTYQETTGPAKARQTTALIGVSGILLIIIPMVTG
;
A
#
# COMPACT_ATOMS: atom_id res chain seq x y z
N MET A 1 24.01 -42.64 34.98
CA MET A 1 23.15 -41.47 35.28
C MET A 1 23.05 -40.64 34.03
N THR A 2 21.99 -40.87 33.26
CA THR A 2 21.71 -40.26 31.96
C THR A 2 20.95 -38.95 32.17
N SER A 3 21.46 -37.85 31.62
CA SER A 3 20.85 -36.53 31.67
C SER A 3 19.64 -36.46 30.72
N ILE A 4 18.47 -36.15 31.27
CA ILE A 4 17.26 -35.90 30.48
C ILE A 4 17.33 -34.44 30.02
N GLN A 5 17.61 -34.24 28.73
CA GLN A 5 17.41 -32.98 28.03
C GLN A 5 15.89 -32.76 27.83
N PRO A 6 15.29 -31.63 28.26
CA PRO A 6 13.90 -31.34 27.94
C PRO A 6 13.81 -30.89 26.48
N ASN A 7 13.11 -31.68 25.67
CA ASN A 7 12.76 -31.37 24.29
C ASN A 7 11.84 -30.15 24.23
N ASN A 8 12.40 -28.94 24.18
CA ASN A 8 11.67 -27.70 23.89
C ASN A 8 11.37 -27.62 22.38
N HIS A 9 10.46 -28.48 21.90
CA HIS A 9 9.71 -28.17 20.70
C HIS A 9 8.52 -27.31 21.13
N ALA A 10 8.64 -26.00 20.99
CA ALA A 10 7.50 -25.09 21.10
C ALA A 10 6.46 -25.52 20.05
N VAL A 11 5.44 -26.25 20.48
CA VAL A 11 4.34 -26.69 19.64
C VAL A 11 3.61 -25.44 19.19
N ALA A 12 3.75 -25.07 17.92
CA ALA A 12 2.91 -24.06 17.31
C ALA A 12 1.45 -24.55 17.43
N LEU A 13 0.62 -23.79 18.14
CA LEU A 13 -0.79 -24.12 18.26
C LEU A 13 -1.42 -23.92 16.88
N ASP A 14 -1.95 -25.01 16.31
CA ASP A 14 -2.74 -24.97 15.08
C ASP A 14 -4.09 -24.35 15.43
N ARG A 15 -4.19 -23.03 15.24
CA ARG A 15 -5.42 -22.26 15.44
C ARG A 15 -6.18 -22.21 14.13
N GLY A 16 -7.48 -22.48 14.18
CA GLY A 16 -8.35 -22.44 13.01
C GLY A 16 -8.34 -21.07 12.32
N ALA A 17 -8.65 -21.04 11.03
CA ALA A 17 -8.64 -19.81 10.22
C ALA A 17 -9.57 -18.69 10.74
N PHE A 18 -10.55 -19.03 11.59
CA PHE A 18 -11.52 -18.11 12.19
C PHE A 18 -11.28 -17.83 13.68
N ASP A 19 -10.20 -18.36 14.27
CA ASP A 19 -9.80 -18.05 15.65
C ASP A 19 -9.09 -16.68 15.69
N VAL A 20 -9.81 -15.64 15.28
CA VAL A 20 -9.31 -14.26 15.18
C VAL A 20 -9.90 -13.42 16.31
N ASP A 21 -9.14 -12.43 16.78
CA ASP A 21 -9.68 -11.42 17.70
C ASP A 21 -10.63 -10.49 16.93
N TRP A 22 -11.93 -10.78 17.01
CA TRP A 22 -12.98 -9.99 16.37
C TRP A 22 -13.08 -8.57 16.92
N ALA A 23 -12.74 -8.35 18.20
CA ALA A 23 -12.76 -7.02 18.78
C ALA A 23 -11.62 -6.16 18.19
N GLU A 24 -10.44 -6.76 17.99
CA GLU A 24 -9.32 -6.11 17.32
C GLU A 24 -9.65 -5.80 15.84
N ILE A 25 -10.26 -6.75 15.11
CA ILE A 25 -10.71 -6.53 13.72
C ILE A 25 -11.68 -5.34 13.66
N VAL A 26 -12.67 -5.30 14.55
CA VAL A 26 -13.65 -4.20 14.57
C VAL A 26 -12.99 -2.87 14.92
N ARG A 27 -12.09 -2.86 15.90
CA ARG A 27 -11.36 -1.63 16.31
C ARG A 27 -10.48 -1.09 15.19
N LEU A 28 -9.63 -1.92 14.59
CA LEU A 28 -8.74 -1.52 13.50
C LEU A 28 -9.53 -1.25 12.21
N GLY A 29 -10.59 -2.00 11.94
CA GLY A 29 -11.53 -1.76 10.86
C GLY A 29 -12.21 -0.40 10.99
N ALA A 30 -12.67 -0.03 12.19
CA ALA A 30 -13.27 1.27 12.45
C ALA A 30 -12.26 2.42 12.26
N ILE A 31 -11.01 2.25 12.72
CA ILE A 31 -9.93 3.22 12.46
C ILE A 31 -9.67 3.35 10.95
N THR A 32 -9.67 2.23 10.22
CA THR A 32 -9.50 2.22 8.76
C THR A 32 -10.65 2.96 8.07
N ALA A 33 -11.89 2.70 8.47
CA ALA A 33 -13.09 3.37 7.96
C ALA A 33 -13.03 4.88 8.21
N LEU A 34 -12.72 5.29 9.45
CA LEU A 34 -12.58 6.71 9.80
C LEU A 34 -11.45 7.38 9.01
N GLY A 35 -10.31 6.72 8.84
CA GLY A 35 -9.20 7.24 8.05
C GLY A 35 -9.56 7.43 6.58
N LEU A 36 -10.24 6.45 5.97
CA LEU A 36 -10.73 6.53 4.60
C LEU A 36 -11.78 7.63 4.43
N VAL A 37 -12.73 7.72 5.36
CA VAL A 37 -13.74 8.78 5.37
C VAL A 37 -13.09 10.16 5.50
N PHE A 38 -12.09 10.29 6.37
CA PHE A 38 -11.34 11.53 6.53
C PHE A 38 -10.60 11.92 5.24
N ILE A 39 -9.91 10.97 4.59
CA ILE A 39 -9.21 11.22 3.32
C ILE A 39 -10.20 11.62 2.22
N ALA A 40 -11.34 10.93 2.13
CA ALA A 40 -12.41 11.24 1.19
C ALA A 40 -12.97 12.66 1.41
N LEU A 41 -13.26 13.01 2.65
CA LEU A 41 -13.76 14.33 3.04
C LEU A 41 -12.69 15.43 2.98
N ALA A 42 -11.41 15.09 2.97
CA ALA A 42 -10.34 16.07 2.74
C ALA A 42 -10.34 16.60 1.29
N GLY A 43 -11.10 15.99 0.38
CA GLY A 43 -11.19 16.38 -1.02
C GLY A 43 -9.99 15.94 -1.86
N MET A 44 -9.01 15.25 -1.25
CA MET A 44 -7.83 14.75 -1.96
C MET A 44 -8.17 13.80 -3.11
N PRO A 45 -9.08 12.80 -2.97
CA PRO A 45 -9.38 11.89 -4.06
C PRO A 45 -9.93 12.62 -5.29
N VAL A 46 -10.86 13.57 -5.07
CA VAL A 46 -11.48 14.35 -6.15
C VAL A 46 -10.47 15.27 -6.83
N GLY A 47 -9.61 15.94 -6.05
CA GLY A 47 -8.58 16.83 -6.60
C GLY A 47 -7.49 16.10 -7.39
N LEU A 48 -7.23 14.83 -7.06
CA LEU A 48 -6.20 14.01 -7.71
C LEU A 48 -6.75 13.11 -8.83
N ASP A 49 -8.07 13.02 -9.01
CA ASP A 49 -8.69 12.10 -9.98
C ASP A 49 -8.38 12.49 -11.44
N SER A 50 -8.11 13.77 -11.70
CA SER A 50 -7.71 14.28 -13.01
C SER A 50 -6.38 13.71 -13.51
N ARG A 51 -5.54 13.18 -12.60
CA ARG A 51 -4.22 12.66 -12.93
C ARG A 51 -4.23 11.14 -12.93
N LEU A 52 -4.26 10.58 -14.13
CA LEU A 52 -4.22 9.14 -14.38
C LEU A 52 -2.80 8.60 -14.21
N LEU A 53 -2.67 7.47 -13.51
CA LEU A 53 -1.41 6.74 -13.39
C LEU A 53 -1.29 5.64 -14.43
N VAL A 54 -2.37 4.88 -14.58
CA VAL A 54 -2.48 3.80 -15.57
C VAL A 54 -3.78 4.00 -16.32
N ASP A 55 -3.71 4.44 -17.57
CA ASP A 55 -4.91 4.67 -18.39
C ASP A 55 -5.54 3.33 -18.80
N PRO A 56 -6.86 3.13 -18.68
CA PRO A 56 -7.87 3.96 -18.00
C PRO A 56 -8.21 3.48 -16.57
N VAL A 57 -7.40 2.58 -15.99
CA VAL A 57 -7.78 1.76 -14.83
C VAL A 57 -7.51 2.44 -13.48
N LEU A 58 -6.45 3.24 -13.36
CA LEU A 58 -5.99 3.75 -12.07
C LEU A 58 -5.66 5.25 -12.11
N SER A 59 -6.41 6.05 -11.36
CA SER A 59 -6.12 7.47 -11.08
C SER A 59 -5.37 7.65 -9.76
N LEU A 60 -4.70 8.79 -9.59
CA LEU A 60 -4.12 9.19 -8.30
C LEU A 60 -5.20 9.38 -7.23
N GLY A 61 -6.41 9.78 -7.64
CA GLY A 61 -7.59 9.87 -6.78
C GLY A 61 -7.88 8.53 -6.09
N TYR A 62 -8.04 7.45 -6.87
CA TYR A 62 -8.24 6.12 -6.30
C TYR A 62 -7.04 5.63 -5.50
N LEU A 63 -5.80 5.88 -5.98
CA LEU A 63 -4.60 5.44 -5.26
C LEU A 63 -4.60 5.96 -3.82
N SER A 64 -5.01 7.21 -3.59
CA SER A 64 -5.07 7.84 -2.27
C SER A 64 -5.93 7.10 -1.24
N LEU A 65 -6.91 6.31 -1.71
CA LEU A 65 -7.79 5.47 -0.88
C LEU A 65 -7.30 4.01 -0.81
N LEU A 66 -6.83 3.45 -1.93
CA LEU A 66 -6.53 2.01 -2.06
C LEU A 66 -5.36 1.54 -1.18
N TRP A 67 -4.39 2.41 -0.85
CA TRP A 67 -3.24 1.98 -0.02
C TRP A 67 -3.62 1.74 1.45
N VAL A 68 -4.64 2.43 1.97
CA VAL A 68 -4.98 2.40 3.41
C VAL A 68 -5.44 1.01 3.86
N PRO A 69 -6.39 0.32 3.19
CA PRO A 69 -6.78 -1.04 3.56
C PRO A 69 -5.62 -2.04 3.50
N VAL A 70 -4.68 -1.86 2.56
CA VAL A 70 -3.50 -2.74 2.44
C VAL A 70 -2.60 -2.60 3.67
N ILE A 71 -2.31 -1.36 4.09
CA ILE A 71 -1.46 -1.12 5.27
C ILE A 71 -2.15 -1.59 6.54
N MET A 72 -3.45 -1.30 6.70
CA MET A 72 -4.19 -1.71 7.89
C MET A 72 -4.37 -3.23 7.96
N GLY A 73 -4.60 -3.89 6.82
CA GLY A 73 -4.61 -5.35 6.71
C GLY A 73 -3.24 -5.98 7.01
N TRP A 74 -2.15 -5.31 6.68
CA TRP A 74 -0.81 -5.71 7.10
C TRP A 74 -0.59 -5.51 8.60
N LEU A 75 -1.07 -4.42 9.19
CA LEU A 75 -0.89 -4.13 10.62
C LEU A 75 -1.66 -5.10 11.52
N VAL A 76 -2.92 -5.43 11.20
CA VAL A 76 -3.71 -6.39 12.00
C VAL A 76 -3.12 -7.80 11.98
N ALA A 77 -2.41 -8.16 10.90
CA ALA A 77 -1.73 -9.45 10.77
C ALA A 77 -0.40 -9.53 11.55
N ARG A 78 0.07 -8.44 12.17
CA ARG A 78 1.28 -8.47 13.00
C ARG A 78 0.92 -8.89 14.42
N GLU A 79 0.98 -10.20 14.69
CA GLU A 79 0.88 -10.69 16.07
C GLU A 79 2.11 -10.23 16.88
N VAL A 80 1.86 -9.48 17.96
CA VAL A 80 2.88 -9.11 18.95
C VAL A 80 3.08 -10.31 19.86
N VAL A 81 4.08 -11.14 19.55
CA VAL A 81 4.47 -12.25 20.42
C VAL A 81 5.05 -11.67 21.71
N LEU A 82 4.29 -11.73 22.79
CA LEU A 82 4.76 -11.45 24.14
C LEU A 82 5.82 -12.50 24.52
N GLU A 83 6.92 -12.05 25.15
CA GLU A 83 8.01 -12.93 25.57
C GLU A 83 7.47 -14.10 26.43
N GLY A 84 7.68 -15.34 25.97
CA GLY A 84 7.26 -16.55 26.68
C GLY A 84 6.02 -17.27 26.14
N MET A 85 5.32 -16.74 25.13
CA MET A 85 4.22 -17.45 24.44
C MET A 85 4.65 -18.05 23.10
N ALA A 86 4.13 -19.24 22.76
CA ALA A 86 4.34 -19.88 21.48
C ALA A 86 3.71 -19.01 20.36
N ALA A 87 4.52 -18.58 19.39
CA ALA A 87 4.05 -17.82 18.24
C ALA A 87 2.98 -18.63 17.49
N SER A 88 1.81 -18.04 17.24
CA SER A 88 0.79 -18.66 16.38
C SER A 88 1.38 -18.82 14.98
N SER A 89 1.04 -19.91 14.29
CA SER A 89 1.48 -20.10 12.90
C SER A 89 0.90 -18.98 12.02
N LYS A 90 1.77 -18.23 11.35
CA LYS A 90 1.38 -17.29 10.28
C LYS A 90 0.59 -18.07 9.23
N GLY A 91 -0.63 -17.65 8.94
CA GLY A 91 -1.54 -18.51 8.20
C GLY A 91 -2.82 -17.84 7.73
N ALA A 92 -3.84 -18.65 7.40
CA ALA A 92 -5.12 -18.19 6.87
C ALA A 92 -5.83 -17.18 7.78
N ARG A 93 -5.59 -17.25 9.09
CA ARG A 93 -6.07 -16.29 10.11
C ARG A 93 -5.68 -14.84 9.77
N ASP A 94 -4.45 -14.62 9.32
CA ASP A 94 -3.92 -13.28 8.99
C ASP A 94 -4.63 -12.69 7.77
N ILE A 95 -4.99 -13.54 6.81
CA ILE A 95 -5.73 -13.17 5.60
C ILE A 95 -7.17 -12.82 5.95
N VAL A 96 -7.83 -13.63 6.79
CA VAL A 96 -9.20 -13.37 7.27
C VAL A 96 -9.26 -12.11 8.11
N ALA A 97 -8.29 -11.90 9.01
CA ALA A 97 -8.19 -10.68 9.80
C ALA A 97 -8.02 -9.43 8.92
N GLY A 98 -7.10 -9.49 7.96
CA GLY A 98 -6.89 -8.43 6.98
C GLY A 98 -8.13 -8.16 6.14
N ALA A 99 -8.79 -9.21 5.65
CA ALA A 99 -10.03 -9.10 4.89
C ALA A 99 -11.15 -8.44 5.71
N GLY A 100 -11.30 -8.79 6.98
CA GLY A 100 -12.28 -8.20 7.89
C GLY A 100 -12.05 -6.70 8.11
N VAL A 101 -10.81 -6.31 8.42
CA VAL A 101 -10.43 -4.89 8.60
C VAL A 101 -10.68 -4.09 7.32
N GLY A 102 -10.28 -4.65 6.18
CA GLY A 102 -10.49 -4.03 4.88
C GLY A 102 -11.96 -3.91 4.49
N ALA A 103 -12.77 -4.93 4.77
CA ALA A 103 -14.22 -4.92 4.52
C ALA A 103 -14.93 -3.83 5.34
N ILE A 104 -14.56 -3.68 6.62
CA ILE A 104 -15.09 -2.62 7.49
C ILE A 104 -14.66 -1.24 6.98
N GLY A 105 -13.40 -1.10 6.55
CA GLY A 105 -12.90 0.12 5.90
C GLY A 105 -13.71 0.49 4.66
N GLY A 106 -13.94 -0.48 3.77
CA GLY A 106 -14.76 -0.33 2.57
C GLY A 106 -16.22 0.01 2.89
N ALA A 107 -16.81 -0.63 3.91
CA ALA A 107 -18.15 -0.32 4.39
C ALA A 107 -18.26 1.12 4.90
N GLY A 108 -17.20 1.67 5.49
CA GLY A 108 -17.12 3.09 5.85
C GLY A 108 -17.26 4.03 4.66
N LEU A 109 -16.59 3.73 3.55
CA LEU A 109 -16.72 4.50 2.30
C LEU A 109 -18.09 4.31 1.64
N THR A 110 -18.63 3.09 1.66
CA THR A 110 -20.00 2.83 1.20
C THR A 110 -21.01 3.66 1.98
N LEU A 111 -20.89 3.65 3.32
CA LEU A 111 -21.74 4.44 4.20
C LEU A 111 -21.61 5.93 3.90
N LEU A 112 -20.38 6.44 3.75
CA LEU A 112 -20.14 7.83 3.37
C LEU A 112 -20.83 8.16 2.04
N GLY A 113 -20.65 7.36 1.01
CA GLY A 113 -21.28 7.59 -0.29
C GLY A 113 -22.81 7.60 -0.22
N LEU A 114 -23.40 6.71 0.59
CA LEU A 114 -24.84 6.71 0.83
C LEU A 114 -25.30 7.96 1.59
N LEU A 115 -24.53 8.41 2.58
CA LEU A 115 -24.81 9.65 3.29
C LEU A 115 -24.73 10.86 2.35
N VAL A 116 -23.72 10.91 1.48
CA VAL A 116 -23.55 11.99 0.50
C VAL A 116 -24.71 12.05 -0.49
N ASN A 117 -25.18 10.89 -0.94
CA ASN A 117 -26.30 10.80 -1.88
C ASN A 117 -27.66 11.19 -1.27
N ASN A 118 -27.86 10.94 0.04
CA ASN A 118 -29.15 11.16 0.68
C ASN A 118 -29.23 12.49 1.46
N PHE A 119 -28.10 13.05 1.91
CA PHE A 119 -28.05 14.26 2.73
C PHE A 119 -27.18 15.34 2.08
N ASN A 120 -27.75 16.53 1.89
CA ASN A 120 -27.03 17.72 1.45
C ASN A 120 -26.40 18.45 2.64
N LEU A 121 -25.24 17.97 3.11
CA LEU A 121 -24.48 18.56 4.23
C LEU A 121 -23.36 19.52 3.77
N ARG A 122 -23.60 20.25 2.69
CA ARG A 122 -22.63 21.21 2.11
C ARG A 122 -22.26 22.35 3.06
N ASP A 123 -23.17 22.72 3.96
CA ASP A 123 -23.01 23.88 4.84
C ASP A 123 -21.94 23.69 5.93
N PRO A 124 -21.79 22.51 6.58
CA PRO A 124 -20.65 22.25 7.49
C PRO A 124 -19.41 21.61 6.83
N LEU A 125 -19.54 20.95 5.67
CA LEU A 125 -18.46 20.17 5.04
C LEU A 125 -18.29 20.57 3.57
N VAL A 126 -17.42 21.55 3.30
CA VAL A 126 -17.18 22.13 1.96
C VAL A 126 -16.87 21.06 0.88
N ASN A 127 -16.21 19.97 1.27
CA ASN A 127 -15.83 18.88 0.37
C ASN A 127 -16.89 17.76 0.24
N TRP A 128 -18.06 17.94 0.84
CA TRP A 128 -19.21 17.06 0.66
C TRP A 128 -19.89 17.39 -0.69
N SER A 129 -19.25 16.98 -1.79
CA SER A 129 -19.67 17.34 -3.14
C SER A 129 -20.23 16.15 -3.93
N PRO A 130 -21.09 16.40 -4.94
CA PRO A 130 -21.53 15.37 -5.89
C PRO A 130 -20.37 14.67 -6.60
N GLN A 131 -19.25 15.38 -6.81
CA GLN A 131 -18.05 14.80 -7.44
C GLN A 131 -17.42 13.71 -6.56
N LEU A 132 -17.50 13.84 -5.24
CA LEU A 132 -17.05 12.77 -4.33
C LEU A 132 -17.95 11.55 -4.45
N PHE A 133 -19.26 11.74 -4.58
CA PHE A 133 -20.19 10.63 -4.82
C PHE A 133 -19.88 9.95 -6.15
N ASP A 134 -19.71 10.71 -7.23
CA ASP A 134 -19.40 10.13 -8.55
C ASP A 134 -18.08 9.34 -8.52
N LEU A 135 -17.04 9.85 -7.84
CA LEU A 135 -15.78 9.13 -7.66
C LEU A 135 -15.98 7.85 -6.85
N LEU A 136 -16.67 7.91 -5.71
CA LEU A 136 -16.94 6.73 -4.89
C LEU A 136 -17.85 5.71 -5.58
N ALA A 137 -18.75 6.17 -6.45
CA ALA A 137 -19.63 5.34 -7.25
C ALA A 137 -18.99 4.88 -8.57
N PHE A 138 -17.71 5.19 -8.83
CA PHE A 138 -17.02 4.87 -10.08
C PHE A 138 -17.76 5.39 -11.33
N GLY A 139 -18.41 6.56 -11.22
CA GLY A 139 -19.28 7.14 -12.25
C GLY A 139 -20.61 6.41 -12.46
N GLY A 140 -20.92 5.42 -11.62
CA GLY A 140 -22.16 4.65 -11.64
C GLY A 140 -23.22 5.18 -10.68
N GLY A 141 -24.17 4.32 -10.31
CA GLY A 141 -25.22 4.64 -9.33
C GLY A 141 -24.87 4.19 -7.91
N SER A 142 -25.74 4.46 -6.94
CA SER A 142 -25.54 4.10 -5.53
C SER A 142 -25.23 2.61 -5.26
N GLY A 143 -25.62 1.71 -6.16
CA GLY A 143 -25.30 0.28 -6.08
C GLY A 143 -23.81 -0.04 -6.19
N THR A 144 -23.01 0.78 -6.89
CA THR A 144 -21.56 0.55 -7.02
C THR A 144 -20.80 0.90 -5.74
N LEU A 145 -21.40 1.66 -4.81
CA LEU A 145 -20.77 1.97 -3.52
C LEU A 145 -20.43 0.74 -2.70
N PHE A 146 -21.21 -0.35 -2.84
CA PHE A 146 -20.96 -1.62 -2.13
C PHE A 146 -19.71 -2.35 -2.65
N VAL A 147 -19.21 -1.99 -3.85
CA VAL A 147 -17.97 -2.54 -4.40
C VAL A 147 -16.78 -2.18 -3.51
N TRP A 148 -16.82 -1.06 -2.77
CA TRP A 148 -15.78 -0.71 -1.81
C TRP A 148 -15.61 -1.74 -0.69
N ILE A 149 -16.66 -2.46 -0.29
CA ILE A 149 -16.55 -3.55 0.69
C ILE A 149 -15.72 -4.68 0.11
N VAL A 150 -15.96 -5.05 -1.15
CA VAL A 150 -15.24 -6.11 -1.85
C VAL A 150 -13.79 -5.71 -2.12
N ILE A 151 -13.56 -4.50 -2.63
CA ILE A 151 -12.22 -3.95 -2.85
C ILE A 151 -11.45 -3.86 -1.54
N GLY A 152 -12.08 -3.30 -0.50
CA GLY A 152 -11.51 -3.18 0.83
C GLY A 152 -11.12 -4.56 1.39
N ALA A 153 -12.02 -5.54 1.32
CA ALA A 153 -11.75 -6.91 1.75
C ALA A 153 -10.58 -7.54 0.97
N ALA A 154 -10.55 -7.40 -0.36
CA ALA A 154 -9.48 -7.93 -1.19
C ALA A 154 -8.12 -7.27 -0.86
N LEU A 155 -8.08 -5.95 -0.72
CA LEU A 155 -6.87 -5.20 -0.39
C LEU A 155 -6.38 -5.49 1.04
N GLY A 156 -7.30 -5.59 1.99
CA GLY A 156 -6.99 -5.99 3.36
C GLY A 156 -6.45 -7.43 3.43
N ALA A 157 -7.06 -8.34 2.67
CA ALA A 157 -6.58 -9.72 2.51
C ALA A 157 -5.17 -9.76 1.89
N LEU A 158 -4.89 -8.93 0.88
CA LEU A 158 -3.56 -8.79 0.29
C LEU A 158 -2.54 -8.29 1.34
N GLY A 159 -2.92 -7.30 2.16
CA GLY A 159 -2.13 -6.82 3.28
C GLY A 159 -1.79 -7.92 4.29
N GLY A 160 -2.79 -8.71 4.68
CA GLY A 160 -2.62 -9.86 5.58
C GLY A 160 -1.75 -10.97 4.97
N ALA A 161 -1.98 -11.29 3.69
CA ALA A 161 -1.24 -12.31 2.95
C ALA A 161 0.26 -12.02 2.85
N MET A 162 0.69 -10.75 2.93
CA MET A 162 2.11 -10.39 2.96
C MET A 162 2.90 -10.99 4.13
N HIS A 163 2.23 -11.53 5.16
CA HIS A 163 2.86 -12.27 6.26
C HIS A 163 3.11 -13.74 5.94
N VAL A 164 2.31 -14.32 5.05
CA VAL A 164 2.42 -15.73 4.61
C VAL A 164 3.43 -15.88 3.47
N VAL A 165 3.55 -14.85 2.63
CA VAL A 165 4.40 -14.87 1.43
C VAL A 165 5.91 -14.80 1.78
N PRO A 166 6.78 -15.60 1.12
CA PRO A 166 8.22 -15.53 1.32
C PRO A 166 8.80 -14.13 1.06
N THR A 167 9.80 -13.73 1.86
CA THR A 167 10.41 -12.38 1.80
C THR A 167 10.88 -11.98 0.39
N LYS A 168 11.34 -12.93 -0.44
CA LYS A 168 11.75 -12.66 -1.83
C LYS A 168 10.58 -12.21 -2.71
N VAL A 169 9.45 -12.92 -2.62
CA VAL A 169 8.24 -12.62 -3.40
C VAL A 169 7.61 -11.32 -2.91
N ARG A 170 7.57 -11.09 -1.59
CA ARG A 170 7.10 -9.82 -1.02
C ARG A 170 7.92 -8.62 -1.51
N LYS A 171 9.25 -8.74 -1.52
CA LYS A 171 10.14 -7.69 -2.05
C LYS A 171 9.94 -7.47 -3.55
N ALA A 172 9.72 -8.53 -4.32
CA ALA A 172 9.43 -8.43 -5.75
C ALA A 172 8.12 -7.69 -6.01
N PHE A 173 7.07 -8.03 -5.28
CA PHE A 173 5.76 -7.37 -5.37
C PHE A 173 5.84 -5.89 -4.98
N ILE A 174 6.45 -5.58 -3.83
CA ILE A 174 6.61 -4.17 -3.39
C ILE A 174 7.44 -3.38 -4.40
N ALA A 175 8.54 -3.95 -4.91
CA ALA A 175 9.34 -3.29 -5.94
C ALA A 175 8.53 -3.01 -7.20
N ALA A 176 7.74 -3.99 -7.68
CA ALA A 176 6.88 -3.81 -8.85
C ALA A 176 5.87 -2.67 -8.65
N VAL A 177 5.15 -2.67 -7.53
CA VAL A 177 4.15 -1.63 -7.21
C VAL A 177 4.82 -0.26 -7.08
N VAL A 178 5.86 -0.16 -6.27
CA VAL A 178 6.54 1.13 -6.01
C VAL A 178 7.18 1.69 -7.27
N THR A 179 7.87 0.86 -8.06
CA THR A 179 8.48 1.30 -9.32
C THR A 179 7.41 1.75 -10.31
N THR A 180 6.31 1.01 -10.44
CA THR A 180 5.22 1.40 -11.37
C THR A 180 4.59 2.72 -10.95
N VAL A 181 4.27 2.89 -9.67
CA VAL A 181 3.70 4.14 -9.15
C VAL A 181 4.68 5.30 -9.32
N LEU A 182 5.97 5.12 -9.01
CA LEU A 182 6.96 6.17 -9.18
C LEU A 182 7.07 6.58 -10.65
N VAL A 183 7.24 5.63 -11.56
CA VAL A 183 7.35 5.93 -13.00
C VAL A 183 6.09 6.62 -13.52
N ALA A 184 4.90 6.15 -13.13
CA ALA A 184 3.64 6.79 -13.51
C ALA A 184 3.51 8.22 -12.93
N VAL A 185 3.88 8.45 -11.67
CA VAL A 185 3.81 9.78 -11.04
C VAL A 185 4.81 10.77 -11.67
N PHE A 186 5.97 10.29 -12.11
CA PHE A 186 7.03 11.10 -12.71
C PHE A 186 6.96 11.19 -14.23
N GLU A 187 5.88 10.74 -14.87
CA GLU A 187 5.68 10.78 -16.33
C GLU A 187 6.18 12.08 -16.96
N SER A 188 5.65 13.24 -16.52
CA SER A 188 5.99 14.54 -17.08
C SER A 188 7.50 14.83 -17.01
N PHE A 189 8.13 14.53 -15.87
CA PHE A 189 9.58 14.70 -15.70
C PHE A 189 10.39 13.73 -16.56
N ILE A 190 9.90 12.51 -16.76
CA ILE A 190 10.62 11.47 -17.51
C ILE A 190 10.58 11.78 -19.00
N VAL A 191 9.41 12.16 -19.52
CA VAL A 191 9.23 12.49 -20.94
C VAL A 191 10.00 13.77 -21.27
N ASP A 192 9.99 14.79 -20.40
CA ASP A 192 10.74 16.04 -20.61
C ASP A 192 12.27 15.82 -20.68
N VAL A 193 12.79 14.79 -20.00
CA VAL A 193 14.24 14.49 -19.97
C VAL A 193 14.63 13.48 -21.06
N ILE A 194 13.72 12.58 -21.43
CA ILE A 194 13.98 11.46 -22.34
C ILE A 194 12.82 11.32 -23.34
N ASP A 195 12.87 12.08 -24.43
CA ASP A 195 11.90 12.02 -25.54
C ASP A 195 11.65 10.58 -26.05
N ALA A 196 12.66 9.71 -26.00
CA ALA A 196 12.55 8.32 -26.45
C ALA A 196 11.57 7.46 -25.63
N LEU A 197 11.16 7.92 -24.43
CA LEU A 197 10.22 7.20 -23.57
C LEU A 197 8.75 7.58 -23.82
N ASP A 198 8.47 8.55 -24.69
CA ASP A 198 7.11 8.99 -25.05
C ASP A 198 6.23 7.82 -25.56
N VAL A 199 6.83 6.84 -26.24
CA VAL A 199 6.14 5.60 -26.68
C VAL A 199 5.49 4.82 -25.52
N LEU A 200 6.07 4.89 -24.30
CA LEU A 200 5.56 4.14 -23.15
C LEU A 200 4.33 4.79 -22.50
N TYR A 201 4.11 6.07 -22.77
CA TYR A 201 3.04 6.89 -22.23
C TYR A 201 1.95 7.11 -23.27
N GLU A 202 0.76 7.47 -22.80
CA GLU A 202 -0.29 8.01 -23.63
C GLU A 202 -0.30 9.53 -23.42
N PRO A 203 -0.23 10.36 -24.48
CA PRO A 203 -0.14 11.81 -24.33
C PRO A 203 -1.22 12.34 -23.37
N GLU A 204 -0.77 12.96 -22.28
CA GLU A 204 -1.60 13.58 -21.24
C GLU A 204 -2.45 12.63 -20.38
N ARG A 205 -2.24 11.31 -20.43
CA ARG A 205 -3.12 10.32 -19.76
C ARG A 205 -2.40 9.27 -18.90
N GLY A 206 -1.09 9.32 -18.73
CA GLY A 206 -0.39 8.34 -17.88
C GLY A 206 0.20 7.17 -18.65
N LEU A 207 0.68 6.20 -17.88
CA LEU A 207 1.35 5.02 -18.41
C LEU A 207 0.31 4.08 -19.08
N LYS A 208 0.59 3.60 -20.30
CA LYS A 208 -0.29 2.62 -20.96
C LYS A 208 -0.42 1.34 -20.13
N TRP A 209 -1.59 0.71 -20.14
CA TRP A 209 -1.78 -0.54 -19.39
C TRP A 209 -0.75 -1.65 -19.72
N PRO A 210 -0.32 -1.89 -20.99
CA PRO A 210 0.65 -2.95 -21.29
C PRO A 210 2.06 -2.59 -20.79
N THR A 211 2.42 -1.31 -20.83
CA THR A 211 3.74 -0.83 -20.40
C THR A 211 3.84 -0.82 -18.89
N ALA A 212 2.76 -0.49 -18.18
CA ALA A 212 2.64 -0.66 -16.73
C ALA A 212 2.86 -2.12 -16.31
N VAL A 213 2.20 -3.08 -16.98
CA VAL A 213 2.38 -4.51 -16.71
C VAL A 213 3.81 -4.96 -17.02
N GLY A 214 4.36 -4.55 -18.16
CA GLY A 214 5.75 -4.87 -18.54
C GLY A 214 6.76 -4.35 -17.51
N LEU A 215 6.62 -3.10 -17.08
CA LEU A 215 7.47 -2.48 -16.07
C LEU A 215 7.35 -3.20 -14.72
N ALA A 216 6.13 -3.53 -14.29
CA ALA A 216 5.89 -4.26 -13.05
C ALA A 216 6.57 -5.64 -13.09
N VAL A 217 6.48 -6.36 -14.21
CA VAL A 217 7.13 -7.68 -14.40
C VAL A 217 8.66 -7.54 -14.37
N ILE A 218 9.22 -6.54 -15.06
CA ILE A 218 10.67 -6.29 -15.08
C ILE A 218 11.16 -5.94 -13.67
N ALA A 219 10.47 -5.04 -12.97
CA ALA A 219 10.82 -4.66 -11.61
C ALA A 219 10.70 -5.83 -10.62
N ALA A 220 9.65 -6.65 -10.74
CA ALA A 220 9.48 -7.87 -9.96
C ALA A 220 10.61 -8.87 -10.24
N ALA A 221 10.93 -9.13 -11.51
CA ALA A 221 11.99 -10.05 -11.91
C ALA A 221 13.37 -9.56 -11.45
N ALA A 222 13.67 -8.26 -11.62
CA ALA A 222 14.90 -7.64 -11.15
C ALA A 222 15.05 -7.75 -9.62
N SER A 223 13.96 -7.50 -8.89
CA SER A 223 13.94 -7.61 -7.42
C SER A 223 14.02 -9.07 -6.94
N TYR A 224 13.38 -10.00 -7.65
CA TYR A 224 13.42 -11.44 -7.33
C TYR A 224 14.79 -12.06 -7.61
N LEU A 225 15.38 -11.76 -8.78
CA LEU A 225 16.68 -12.27 -9.21
C LEU A 225 17.85 -11.53 -8.53
N GLY A 226 17.68 -10.23 -8.25
CA GLY A 226 18.66 -9.38 -7.58
C GLY A 226 18.59 -9.40 -6.05
N GLY A 227 17.58 -10.05 -5.47
CA GLY A 227 17.13 -9.96 -4.07
C GLY A 227 18.04 -10.53 -2.98
N GLY A 228 19.36 -10.35 -3.08
CA GLY A 228 20.28 -10.62 -1.97
C GLY A 228 21.77 -10.49 -2.27
N ARG A 229 22.19 -10.58 -3.54
CA ARG A 229 23.62 -10.62 -3.89
C ARG A 229 24.27 -9.23 -3.85
N LYS A 230 23.74 -8.26 -4.61
CA LYS A 230 24.41 -6.95 -4.73
C LYS A 230 24.21 -6.01 -3.52
N LEU A 231 23.05 -6.01 -2.87
CA LEU A 231 22.83 -5.16 -1.68
C LEU A 231 23.51 -5.70 -0.42
N GLY A 232 23.64 -7.02 -0.28
CA GLY A 232 24.35 -7.64 0.83
C GLY A 232 25.85 -7.37 0.77
N ASP A 233 26.41 -7.47 -0.44
CA ASP A 233 27.83 -7.19 -0.69
C ASP A 233 28.12 -5.70 -0.55
N VAL A 234 27.30 -4.81 -1.13
CA VAL A 234 27.47 -3.36 -0.93
C VAL A 234 27.32 -2.99 0.55
N ARG A 235 26.35 -3.54 1.29
CA ARG A 235 26.16 -3.21 2.72
C ARG A 235 27.28 -3.76 3.60
N ARG A 236 27.84 -4.95 3.29
CA ARG A 236 29.02 -5.51 3.95
C ARG A 236 30.27 -4.69 3.66
N THR A 237 30.55 -4.43 2.38
CA THR A 237 31.67 -3.58 1.97
C THR A 237 31.57 -2.17 2.58
N TYR A 238 30.36 -1.59 2.68
CA TYR A 238 30.16 -0.27 3.29
C TYR A 238 30.33 -0.29 4.82
N GLN A 239 29.88 -1.34 5.50
CA GLN A 239 30.08 -1.52 6.95
C GLN A 239 31.54 -1.81 7.30
N GLU A 240 32.27 -2.49 6.42
CA GLU A 240 33.69 -2.80 6.58
C GLU A 240 34.59 -1.60 6.28
N THR A 241 34.20 -0.72 5.34
CA THR A 241 35.00 0.47 4.99
C THR A 241 34.62 1.74 5.76
N THR A 242 33.45 1.81 6.40
CA THR A 242 32.92 3.08 6.94
C THR A 242 32.32 2.92 8.33
N GLY A 243 33.02 3.43 9.36
CA GLY A 243 32.56 3.43 10.75
C GLY A 243 31.18 4.09 10.97
N PRO A 244 30.46 3.75 12.07
CA PRO A 244 29.02 4.02 12.27
C PRO A 244 28.59 5.49 12.19
N ALA A 245 29.52 6.44 12.35
CA ALA A 245 29.26 7.87 12.23
C ALA A 245 29.04 8.33 10.77
N LYS A 246 29.76 7.75 9.80
CA LYS A 246 29.70 8.16 8.38
C LYS A 246 28.53 7.51 7.62
N ALA A 247 28.04 6.35 8.05
CA ALA A 247 26.85 5.72 7.47
C ALA A 247 25.56 6.55 7.69
N ARG A 248 25.44 7.22 8.83
CA ARG A 248 24.37 8.21 9.07
C ARG A 248 24.53 9.44 8.18
N GLN A 249 25.76 9.88 7.93
CA GLN A 249 26.05 11.04 7.10
C GLN A 249 25.77 10.78 5.62
N THR A 250 26.09 9.60 5.07
CA THR A 250 25.72 9.24 3.70
C THR A 250 24.22 9.04 3.53
N THR A 251 23.54 8.45 4.52
CA THR A 251 22.07 8.33 4.48
C THR A 251 21.41 9.71 4.57
N ALA A 252 21.96 10.61 5.38
CA ALA A 252 21.56 12.01 5.43
C ALA A 252 21.86 12.73 4.11
N LEU A 253 23.02 12.51 3.48
CA LEU A 253 23.39 13.13 2.19
C LEU A 253 22.57 12.62 1.00
N ILE A 254 22.19 11.34 1.00
CA ILE A 254 21.28 10.77 -0.01
C ILE A 254 19.86 11.31 0.21
N GLY A 255 19.40 11.38 1.47
CA GLY A 255 18.13 12.02 1.82
C GLY A 255 18.11 13.50 1.45
N VAL A 256 19.19 14.23 1.75
CA VAL A 256 19.38 15.65 1.41
C VAL A 256 19.50 15.85 -0.10
N SER A 257 20.18 14.96 -0.84
CA SER A 257 20.23 15.01 -2.31
C SER A 257 18.87 14.72 -2.94
N GLY A 258 18.10 13.79 -2.38
CA GLY A 258 16.72 13.55 -2.80
C GLY A 258 15.83 14.75 -2.55
N ILE A 259 15.98 15.41 -1.40
CA ILE A 259 15.27 16.66 -1.06
C ILE A 259 15.71 17.82 -1.97
N LEU A 260 17.01 17.96 -2.26
CA LEU A 260 17.55 18.98 -3.17
C LEU A 260 17.06 18.78 -4.60
N LEU A 261 16.95 17.54 -5.10
CA LEU A 261 16.37 17.25 -6.41
C LEU A 261 14.88 17.63 -6.51
N ILE A 262 14.16 17.63 -5.38
CA ILE A 262 12.77 18.07 -5.30
C ILE A 262 12.67 19.60 -5.21
N ILE A 263 13.61 20.25 -4.51
CA ILE A 263 13.56 21.71 -4.24
C ILE A 263 14.18 22.54 -5.37
N ILE A 264 15.23 22.06 -6.05
CA ILE A 264 15.90 22.80 -7.12
C ILE A 264 14.92 23.24 -8.23
N PRO A 265 14.03 22.38 -8.75
CA PRO A 265 13.03 22.79 -9.74
C PRO A 265 12.03 23.84 -9.21
N MET A 266 11.82 23.90 -7.89
CA MET A 266 10.86 24.81 -7.25
C MET A 266 11.44 26.23 -7.03
N VAL A 267 12.77 26.38 -7.10
CA VAL A 267 13.47 27.65 -6.84
C VAL A 267 14.12 28.23 -8.10
N THR A 268 14.34 27.39 -9.13
CA THR A 268 14.87 27.84 -10.43
C THR A 268 13.83 27.90 -11.56
N GLY A 269 12.58 27.54 -11.26
CA GLY A 269 11.39 27.83 -12.09
C GLY A 269 10.68 29.09 -11.63
#